data_AF-A0A483CV98-F1
#
_entry.id   AF-A0A483CV98-F1
#
_cell.length_a   1.000
_cell.length_b   1.000
_cell.length_c   1.000
_cell.angle_alpha   90.00
_cell.angle_beta   90.00
_cell.angle_gamma   90.00
#
_symmetry.space_group_name_H-M   'P 1'
#
loop_
_entity.id
_entity.type
_entity.pdbx_description
1 polymer ?
#
loop_
_entity_poly.entity_id
_entity_poly.type
_entity_poly.pdbx_seq_one_letter_code
_entity_poly.pdbx_strand_id
1 'polypeptide(L)'
;MNHHHAILCLLIVAAVCSAPAGAVILEVTVTGVVEEVRPSENLIVASADATVGQEYGNETVRTVYEPLEPTVMIECAPPDPAALGVISAGDAVALTLLGGMNGPCIAIGKLQETASGDPVITDLVGDPAAMPVPLVGEYALTYEAEPDCANATGTVAPALSVNVSLYAEGMEVFEKTLLPGESFTWNGRNDGSAVNVTFIGGEASSASCPGSEGIVGPQAVATFIVAVTPPIGSDLTVPETTATPTAAPGLLALSGVAALAGAVLLLRRG
;
A
#
# COMPACT_ATOMS: atom_id res chain seq x y z
N MET A 1 13.28 -20.10 52.99
CA MET A 1 12.88 -19.82 51.59
C MET A 1 11.86 -18.70 51.65
N ASN A 2 12.08 -17.53 51.01
CA ASN A 2 11.00 -16.61 50.54
C ASN A 2 11.45 -15.16 50.24
N HIS A 3 12.67 -14.72 50.57
CA HIS A 3 13.13 -13.38 50.15
C HIS A 3 13.97 -13.37 48.87
N HIS A 4 14.89 -14.32 48.69
CA HIS A 4 15.74 -14.35 47.48
C HIS A 4 14.97 -14.74 46.20
N HIS A 5 13.94 -15.58 46.29
CA HIS A 5 13.10 -15.91 45.14
C HIS A 5 12.15 -14.76 44.76
N ALA A 6 11.66 -13.99 45.74
CA ALA A 6 10.83 -12.81 45.49
C ALA A 6 11.63 -11.68 44.80
N ILE A 7 12.89 -11.47 45.20
CA ILE A 7 13.79 -10.49 44.57
C ILE A 7 14.15 -10.91 43.14
N LEU A 8 14.41 -12.20 42.92
CA LEU A 8 14.72 -12.73 41.58
C LEU A 8 13.51 -12.58 40.63
N CYS A 9 12.30 -12.90 41.08
CA CYS A 9 11.09 -12.68 40.28
C CYS A 9 10.86 -11.19 39.97
N LEU A 10 11.10 -10.29 40.93
CA LEU A 10 10.94 -8.86 40.72
C LEU A 10 11.96 -8.31 39.70
N LEU A 11 13.20 -8.81 39.72
CA LEU A 11 14.24 -8.45 38.75
C LEU A 11 13.95 -9.00 37.35
N ILE A 12 13.39 -10.20 37.24
CA ILE A 12 12.98 -10.78 35.94
C ILE A 12 11.80 -9.99 35.36
N VAL A 13 10.78 -9.65 36.16
CA VAL A 13 9.64 -8.84 35.70
C VAL A 13 10.09 -7.43 35.31
N ALA A 14 10.99 -6.80 36.07
CA ALA A 14 11.56 -5.50 35.73
C ALA A 14 12.41 -5.55 34.44
N ALA A 15 13.15 -6.64 34.20
CA ALA A 15 13.92 -6.86 32.98
C ALA A 15 13.03 -7.11 31.75
N VAL A 16 11.87 -7.77 31.92
CA VAL A 16 10.91 -8.00 30.82
C VAL A 16 10.09 -6.74 30.52
N CYS A 17 9.82 -5.87 31.50
CA CYS A 17 9.12 -4.60 31.29
C CYS A 17 10.02 -3.45 30.79
N SER A 18 11.32 -3.66 30.62
CA SER A 18 12.29 -2.65 30.13
C SER A 18 12.80 -2.92 28.72
N ALA A 19 12.23 -3.91 28.00
CA ALA A 19 12.45 -4.03 26.57
C ALA A 19 11.84 -2.80 25.88
N PRO A 20 12.59 -2.09 25.02
CA PRO A 20 12.09 -0.92 24.34
C PRO A 20 10.95 -1.33 23.40
N ALA A 21 9.76 -0.76 23.60
CA ALA A 21 8.61 -1.03 22.75
C ALA A 21 8.78 -0.30 21.41
N GLY A 22 8.81 -1.07 20.32
CA GLY A 22 8.68 -0.62 18.93
C GLY A 22 7.55 0.38 18.75
N ALA A 23 7.84 1.63 18.39
CA ALA A 23 6.81 2.55 17.90
C ALA A 23 6.64 2.33 16.39
N VAL A 24 5.89 1.29 16.02
CA VAL A 24 5.53 1.03 14.61
C VAL A 24 4.40 1.99 14.25
N ILE A 25 4.59 2.79 13.20
CA ILE A 25 3.51 3.62 12.67
C ILE A 25 2.61 2.71 11.84
N LEU A 26 1.30 2.83 12.05
CA LEU A 26 0.33 1.97 11.37
C LEU A 26 0.37 2.22 9.86
N GLU A 27 0.73 1.20 9.09
CA GLU A 27 0.51 1.17 7.64
C GLU A 27 -0.90 0.68 7.34
N VAL A 28 -1.56 1.32 6.37
CA VAL A 28 -2.85 0.87 5.84
C VAL A 28 -2.69 0.71 4.34
N THR A 29 -2.90 -0.50 3.86
CA THR A 29 -2.99 -0.77 2.42
C THR A 29 -4.44 -0.83 2.00
N VAL A 30 -4.80 -0.18 0.89
CA VAL A 30 -6.13 -0.23 0.29
C VAL A 30 -6.03 -0.58 -1.19
N THR A 31 -7.07 -1.20 -1.73
CA THR A 31 -7.29 -1.30 -3.18
C THR A 31 -8.37 -0.33 -3.63
N GLY A 32 -8.37 0.00 -4.91
CA GLY A 32 -9.37 0.86 -5.49
C GLY A 32 -9.11 1.18 -6.96
N VAL A 33 -9.79 2.20 -7.46
CA VAL A 33 -9.65 2.70 -8.83
C VAL A 33 -9.19 4.14 -8.81
N VAL A 34 -8.27 4.47 -9.71
CA VAL A 34 -7.83 5.86 -9.90
C VAL A 34 -8.92 6.64 -10.61
N GLU A 35 -9.43 7.67 -9.95
CA GLU A 35 -10.44 8.56 -10.51
C GLU A 35 -9.79 9.68 -11.33
N GLU A 36 -8.67 10.21 -10.83
CA GLU A 36 -7.98 11.34 -11.44
C GLU A 36 -6.47 11.32 -11.14
N VAL A 37 -5.66 11.72 -12.11
CA VAL A 37 -4.24 12.01 -11.93
C VAL A 37 -4.03 13.49 -12.23
N ARG A 38 -3.44 14.24 -11.29
CA ARG A 38 -3.18 15.69 -11.40
C ARG A 38 -1.67 15.97 -11.36
N PRO A 39 -0.95 15.85 -12.50
CA PRO A 39 0.50 16.00 -12.51
C PRO A 39 1.01 17.37 -12.07
N SER A 40 0.25 18.44 -12.34
CA SER A 40 0.60 19.80 -11.90
C SER A 40 0.60 19.97 -10.38
N GLU A 41 -0.09 19.10 -9.66
CA GLU A 41 -0.21 19.11 -8.19
C GLU A 41 0.59 17.98 -7.54
N ASN A 42 1.27 17.13 -8.33
CA ASN A 42 1.88 15.88 -7.87
C ASN A 42 0.91 15.02 -7.05
N LEU A 43 -0.28 14.76 -7.60
CA LEU A 43 -1.37 14.13 -6.86
C LEU A 43 -2.09 13.06 -7.68
N ILE A 44 -2.44 11.97 -7.01
CA ILE A 44 -3.31 10.89 -7.49
C ILE A 44 -4.54 10.86 -6.60
N VAL A 45 -5.72 10.77 -7.22
CA VAL A 45 -7.01 10.66 -6.54
C VAL A 45 -7.60 9.29 -6.88
N ALA A 46 -7.89 8.48 -5.86
CA ALA A 46 -8.43 7.14 -6.03
C ALA A 46 -9.67 6.91 -5.15
N SER A 47 -10.62 6.12 -5.64
CA SER A 47 -11.73 5.58 -4.86
C SER A 47 -11.33 4.23 -4.28
N ALA A 48 -11.08 4.18 -2.98
CA ALA A 48 -10.73 2.94 -2.26
C ALA A 48 -11.98 2.13 -1.91
N ASP A 49 -11.96 0.84 -2.21
CA ASP A 49 -13.09 -0.08 -2.08
C ASP A 49 -12.83 -1.28 -1.15
N ALA A 50 -11.58 -1.54 -0.78
CA ALA A 50 -11.22 -2.54 0.22
C ALA A 50 -9.91 -2.17 0.94
N THR A 51 -9.75 -2.64 2.18
CA THR A 51 -8.45 -2.70 2.85
C THR A 51 -7.78 -4.02 2.54
N VAL A 52 -6.44 -4.01 2.51
CA VAL A 52 -5.62 -5.20 2.30
C VAL A 52 -4.94 -5.55 3.62
N GLY A 53 -5.18 -6.78 4.07
CA GLY A 53 -4.54 -7.36 5.25
C GLY A 53 -3.82 -8.66 4.92
N GLN A 54 -3.13 -9.21 5.92
CA GLN A 54 -2.58 -10.55 5.86
C GLN A 54 -3.14 -11.41 6.99
N GLU A 55 -3.62 -12.60 6.62
CA GLU A 55 -4.05 -13.64 7.54
C GLU A 55 -2.91 -14.64 7.73
N TYR A 56 -2.52 -14.84 8.98
CA TYR A 56 -1.44 -15.75 9.37
C TYR A 56 -2.04 -17.09 9.83
N GLY A 57 -2.00 -18.08 8.94
CA GLY A 57 -2.32 -19.47 9.27
C GLY A 57 -1.14 -20.22 9.87
N ASN A 58 -1.35 -21.49 10.25
CA ASN A 58 -0.30 -22.30 10.90
C ASN A 58 0.98 -22.47 10.07
N GLU A 59 0.91 -22.33 8.72
CA GLU A 59 2.06 -22.45 7.81
C GLU A 59 1.91 -21.62 6.51
N THR A 60 0.86 -20.80 6.38
CA THR A 60 0.59 -20.01 5.17
C THR A 60 0.22 -18.59 5.54
N VAL A 61 0.73 -17.64 4.75
CA VAL A 61 0.37 -16.23 4.81
C VAL A 61 -0.51 -15.95 3.61
N ARG A 62 -1.72 -15.44 3.84
CA ARG A 62 -2.68 -15.15 2.78
C ARG A 62 -3.05 -13.68 2.80
N THR A 63 -3.01 -13.03 1.65
CA THR A 63 -3.54 -11.68 1.47
C THR A 63 -5.07 -11.73 1.49
N VAL A 64 -5.68 -10.89 2.32
CA VAL A 64 -7.14 -10.79 2.52
C VAL A 64 -7.60 -9.38 2.18
N TYR A 65 -8.76 -9.29 1.54
CA TYR A 65 -9.39 -8.04 1.13
C TYR A 65 -10.68 -7.87 1.93
N GLU A 66 -10.75 -6.81 2.73
CA GLU A 66 -11.95 -6.48 3.50
C GLU A 66 -12.66 -5.28 2.85
N PRO A 67 -13.92 -5.44 2.38
CA PRO A 67 -14.64 -4.36 1.71
C PRO A 67 -14.79 -3.10 2.58
N LEU A 68 -14.62 -1.94 1.95
CA LEU A 68 -14.90 -0.62 2.51
C LEU A 68 -16.28 -0.15 2.06
N GLU A 69 -17.23 -0.08 3.00
CA GLU A 69 -18.58 0.43 2.75
C GLU A 69 -18.87 1.64 3.67
N PRO A 70 -19.02 2.87 3.13
CA PRO A 70 -18.90 3.24 1.72
C PRO A 70 -17.44 3.31 1.24
N THR A 71 -17.25 3.37 -0.09
CA THR A 71 -15.95 3.65 -0.71
C THR A 71 -15.37 4.97 -0.19
N VAL A 72 -14.05 5.04 -0.03
CA VAL A 72 -13.36 6.21 0.52
C VAL A 72 -12.49 6.87 -0.54
N MET A 73 -12.64 8.19 -0.72
CA MET A 73 -11.76 8.94 -1.60
C MET A 73 -10.41 9.18 -0.93
N ILE A 74 -9.34 8.77 -1.60
CA ILE A 74 -7.96 8.97 -1.17
C ILE A 74 -7.31 9.97 -2.12
N GLU A 75 -6.79 11.06 -1.55
CA GLU A 75 -5.90 11.97 -2.25
C GLU A 75 -4.48 11.75 -1.74
N CYS A 76 -3.57 11.31 -2.61
CA CYS A 76 -2.20 11.05 -2.20
C CYS A 76 -1.18 11.64 -3.17
N ALA A 77 -0.17 12.30 -2.60
CA ALA A 77 1.06 12.58 -3.33
C ALA A 77 1.87 11.27 -3.44
N PRO A 78 2.26 10.83 -4.65
CA PRO A 78 2.98 9.58 -4.79
C PRO A 78 4.39 9.68 -4.18
N PRO A 79 5.00 8.55 -3.77
CA PRO A 79 6.35 8.52 -3.22
C PRO A 79 7.42 9.09 -4.18
N ASP A 80 7.22 8.89 -5.49
CA ASP A 80 8.03 9.48 -6.54
C ASP A 80 7.14 9.97 -7.71
N PRO A 81 7.45 11.13 -8.33
CA PRO A 81 6.67 11.67 -9.46
C PRO A 81 6.56 10.73 -10.67
N ALA A 82 7.45 9.75 -10.82
CA ALA A 82 7.37 8.75 -11.89
C ALA A 82 6.05 7.96 -11.86
N ALA A 83 5.40 7.82 -10.70
CA ALA A 83 4.07 7.21 -10.59
C ALA A 83 3.04 7.88 -11.51
N LEU A 84 3.15 9.20 -11.73
CA LEU A 84 2.24 9.97 -12.59
C LEU A 84 2.37 9.63 -14.07
N GLY A 85 3.47 8.98 -14.48
CA GLY A 85 3.67 8.48 -15.84
C GLY A 85 3.29 7.02 -16.05
N VAL A 86 3.05 6.29 -14.96
CA VAL A 86 2.74 4.85 -14.96
C VAL A 86 1.27 4.59 -14.66
N ILE A 87 0.68 5.41 -13.78
CA ILE A 87 -0.69 5.32 -13.32
C ILE A 87 -1.57 6.28 -14.11
N SER A 88 -2.74 5.82 -14.53
CA SER A 88 -3.74 6.58 -15.27
C SER A 88 -5.12 6.46 -14.63
N ALA A 89 -6.01 7.43 -14.91
CA ALA A 89 -7.41 7.33 -14.52
C ALA A 89 -8.05 6.06 -15.12
N GLY A 90 -8.81 5.35 -14.30
CA GLY A 90 -9.39 4.04 -14.60
C GLY A 90 -8.50 2.84 -14.28
N ASP A 91 -7.22 3.04 -13.92
CA ASP A 91 -6.38 1.94 -13.45
C ASP A 91 -6.86 1.46 -12.07
N ALA A 92 -6.90 0.14 -11.88
CA ALA A 92 -6.98 -0.45 -10.55
C ALA A 92 -5.62 -0.33 -9.85
N VAL A 93 -5.61 0.05 -8.59
CA VAL A 93 -4.38 0.30 -7.81
C VAL A 93 -4.46 -0.25 -6.39
N ALA A 94 -3.30 -0.57 -5.85
CA ALA A 94 -3.08 -0.72 -4.42
C ALA A 94 -2.29 0.48 -3.90
N LEU A 95 -2.68 1.03 -2.75
CA LEU A 95 -2.04 2.18 -2.11
C LEU A 95 -1.69 1.81 -0.68
N THR A 96 -0.44 2.02 -0.28
CA THR A 96 -0.03 1.94 1.13
C THR A 96 0.19 3.33 1.70
N LEU A 97 -0.47 3.60 2.82
CA LEU A 97 -0.50 4.89 3.52
C LEU A 97 0.07 4.74 4.93
N LEU A 98 0.94 5.65 5.34
CA LEU A 98 1.60 5.62 6.64
C LEU A 98 0.86 6.49 7.66
N GLY A 99 0.43 5.94 8.79
CA GLY A 99 -0.31 6.67 9.83
C GLY A 99 -1.83 6.69 9.63
N GLY A 100 -2.37 5.78 8.80
CA GLY A 100 -3.80 5.64 8.52
C GLY A 100 -4.20 6.14 7.12
N MET A 101 -5.51 6.10 6.81
CA MET A 101 -6.05 6.40 5.47
C MET A 101 -5.87 7.85 4.99
N ASN A 102 -5.50 8.78 5.88
CA ASN A 102 -5.17 10.17 5.51
C ASN A 102 -3.66 10.46 5.61
N GLY A 103 -2.86 9.41 5.77
CA GLY A 103 -1.41 9.50 5.89
C GLY A 103 -0.72 9.73 4.54
N PRO A 104 0.58 10.05 4.53
CA PRO A 104 1.37 10.06 3.30
C PRO A 104 1.36 8.69 2.63
N CYS A 105 1.29 8.68 1.30
CA CYS A 105 1.45 7.46 0.51
C CYS A 105 2.93 7.11 0.44
N ILE A 106 3.22 5.85 0.78
CA ILE A 106 4.58 5.30 0.79
C ILE A 106 4.76 4.23 -0.29
N ALA A 107 3.66 3.71 -0.87
CA ALA A 107 3.70 2.83 -2.02
C ALA A 107 2.41 2.90 -2.85
N ILE A 108 2.54 2.83 -4.18
CA ILE A 108 1.44 2.70 -5.14
C ILE A 108 1.78 1.60 -6.15
N GLY A 109 0.90 0.61 -6.28
CA GLY A 109 1.03 -0.49 -7.22
C GLY A 109 -0.10 -0.51 -8.23
N LYS A 110 0.21 -0.66 -9.53
CA LYS A 110 -0.78 -0.90 -10.58
C LYS A 110 -1.23 -2.36 -10.53
N LEU A 111 -2.53 -2.57 -10.29
CA LEU A 111 -3.10 -3.90 -10.16
C LEU A 111 -3.55 -4.46 -11.51
N GLN A 112 -3.31 -5.75 -11.66
CA GLN A 112 -3.92 -6.64 -12.65
C GLN A 112 -4.46 -7.87 -11.90
N GLU A 113 -5.33 -8.63 -12.52
CA GLU A 113 -5.79 -9.94 -12.07
C GLU A 113 -5.19 -11.02 -12.95
N THR A 114 -4.79 -12.12 -12.31
CA THR A 114 -4.44 -13.36 -13.02
C THR A 114 -5.71 -14.06 -13.55
N ALA A 115 -5.53 -15.09 -14.38
CA ALA A 115 -6.63 -15.95 -14.82
C ALA A 115 -7.42 -16.63 -13.67
N SER A 116 -6.82 -16.76 -12.48
CA SER A 116 -7.49 -17.26 -11.27
C SER A 116 -8.26 -16.17 -10.50
N GLY A 117 -8.17 -14.91 -10.92
CA GLY A 117 -8.74 -13.76 -10.23
C GLY A 117 -7.90 -13.25 -9.07
N ASP A 118 -6.62 -13.65 -8.98
CA ASP A 118 -5.73 -13.19 -7.93
C ASP A 118 -5.11 -11.83 -8.33
N PRO A 119 -5.21 -10.79 -7.50
CA PRO A 119 -4.60 -9.50 -7.79
C PRO A 119 -3.08 -9.57 -7.69
N VAL A 120 -2.41 -8.97 -8.68
CA VAL A 120 -0.96 -8.89 -8.81
C VAL A 120 -0.54 -7.50 -9.26
N ILE A 121 0.67 -7.09 -8.90
CA ILE A 121 1.23 -5.79 -9.30
C ILE A 121 2.17 -5.94 -10.51
N THR A 122 1.96 -5.12 -11.54
CA THR A 122 2.88 -5.01 -12.68
C THR A 122 3.90 -3.89 -12.49
N ASP A 123 3.47 -2.79 -11.89
CA ASP A 123 4.30 -1.62 -11.68
C ASP A 123 4.10 -1.12 -10.25
N LEU A 124 5.19 -0.88 -9.53
CA LEU A 124 5.20 -0.39 -8.16
C LEU A 124 6.09 0.86 -8.07
N VAL A 125 5.59 1.91 -7.42
CA VAL A 125 6.37 3.08 -7.06
C VAL A 125 6.25 3.31 -5.56
N GLY A 126 7.38 3.39 -4.86
CA GLY A 126 7.44 3.48 -3.39
C GLY A 126 8.12 2.28 -2.76
N ASP A 127 7.75 1.97 -1.52
CA ASP A 127 8.38 0.93 -0.69
C ASP A 127 7.80 -0.46 -0.95
N PRO A 128 8.57 -1.41 -1.52
CA PRO A 128 8.15 -2.79 -1.73
C PRO A 128 7.87 -3.54 -0.43
N ALA A 129 8.53 -3.19 0.68
CA ALA A 129 8.30 -3.85 1.96
C ALA A 129 6.91 -3.51 2.55
N ALA A 130 6.36 -2.35 2.18
CA ALA A 130 5.05 -1.87 2.62
C ALA A 130 3.89 -2.38 1.73
N MET A 131 4.18 -3.13 0.66
CA MET A 131 3.18 -3.59 -0.31
C MET A 131 2.88 -5.09 -0.12
N PRO A 132 1.72 -5.47 0.44
CA PRO A 132 1.36 -6.87 0.70
C PRO A 132 0.84 -7.63 -0.54
N VAL A 133 0.63 -6.95 -1.66
CA VAL A 133 0.18 -7.58 -2.92
C VAL A 133 1.39 -8.06 -3.71
N PRO A 134 1.42 -9.32 -4.18
CA PRO A 134 2.59 -9.87 -4.88
C PRO A 134 2.79 -9.21 -6.25
N LEU A 135 4.04 -9.19 -6.71
CA LEU A 135 4.34 -8.84 -8.09
C LEU A 135 3.89 -9.96 -9.04
N VAL A 136 3.49 -9.59 -10.25
CA VAL A 136 3.08 -10.54 -11.29
C VAL A 136 4.20 -11.55 -11.59
N GLY A 137 3.85 -12.81 -11.84
CA GLY A 137 4.84 -13.84 -12.14
C GLY A 137 5.57 -14.39 -10.91
N GLU A 138 5.02 -14.23 -9.70
CA GLU A 138 5.63 -14.72 -8.45
C GLU A 138 7.02 -14.12 -8.18
N TYR A 139 7.23 -12.89 -8.63
CA TYR A 139 8.37 -12.10 -8.21
C TYR A 139 8.14 -11.54 -6.81
N ALA A 140 9.22 -11.47 -6.03
CA ALA A 140 9.24 -10.71 -4.79
C ALA A 140 10.55 -9.95 -4.68
N LEU A 141 10.50 -8.81 -4.00
CA LEU A 141 11.65 -7.97 -3.76
C LEU A 141 11.82 -7.79 -2.25
N THR A 142 13.03 -8.00 -1.76
CA THR A 142 13.44 -7.58 -0.42
C THR A 142 14.66 -6.68 -0.53
N TYR A 143 14.89 -5.87 0.48
CA TYR A 143 16.09 -5.04 0.53
C TYR A 143 16.56 -4.80 1.96
N GLU A 144 17.85 -4.54 2.09
CA GLU A 144 18.47 -4.02 3.32
C GLU A 144 19.14 -2.69 2.99
N ALA A 145 18.78 -1.63 3.73
CA ALA A 145 19.30 -0.29 3.51
C ALA A 145 20.48 0.01 4.45
N GLU A 146 21.58 0.51 3.88
CA GLU A 146 22.76 0.95 4.64
C GLU A 146 22.60 2.41 5.08
N PRO A 147 22.63 2.72 6.39
CA PRO A 147 22.40 4.07 6.87
C PRO A 147 23.62 5.00 6.73
N ASP A 148 23.36 6.26 6.38
CA ASP A 148 24.34 7.34 6.51
C ASP A 148 24.43 7.81 7.96
N CYS A 149 25.28 7.15 8.74
CA CYS A 149 25.45 7.49 10.16
C CYS A 149 26.01 8.89 10.42
N ALA A 150 26.61 9.56 9.42
CA ALA A 150 27.06 10.94 9.58
C ALA A 150 25.88 11.93 9.54
N ASN A 151 24.77 11.54 8.92
CA ASN A 151 23.56 12.35 8.72
C ASN A 151 22.31 11.76 9.40
N ALA A 152 22.49 10.80 10.32
CA ALA A 152 21.39 10.16 11.03
C ALA A 152 20.68 11.13 11.99
N THR A 153 19.35 11.04 12.05
CA THR A 153 18.53 11.83 12.97
C THR A 153 17.52 10.93 13.69
N GLY A 154 17.72 10.73 14.99
CA GLY A 154 16.83 9.88 15.78
C GLY A 154 17.04 8.39 15.47
N THR A 155 16.01 7.74 14.93
CA THR A 155 15.97 6.28 14.68
C THR A 155 16.08 5.89 13.22
N VAL A 156 16.10 6.89 12.34
CA VAL A 156 16.23 6.75 10.90
C VAL A 156 17.41 7.58 10.41
N ALA A 157 18.03 7.13 9.34
CA ALA A 157 19.10 7.83 8.65
C ALA A 157 18.82 7.80 7.15
N PRO A 158 19.32 8.78 6.36
CA PRO A 158 19.31 8.66 4.92
C PRO A 158 20.00 7.35 4.48
N ALA A 159 19.43 6.64 3.52
CA ALA A 159 20.05 5.42 2.99
C ALA A 159 21.18 5.78 1.99
N LEU A 160 22.40 5.32 2.24
CA LEU A 160 23.54 5.45 1.33
C LEU A 160 23.41 4.52 0.12
N SER A 161 22.91 3.32 0.37
CA SER A 161 22.72 2.26 -0.60
C SER A 161 21.70 1.27 -0.08
N VAL A 162 21.17 0.45 -0.99
CA VAL A 162 20.32 -0.70 -0.64
C VAL A 162 20.91 -1.95 -1.25
N ASN A 163 20.98 -3.03 -0.48
CA ASN A 163 21.24 -4.36 -1.02
C ASN A 163 19.90 -5.00 -1.35
N VAL A 164 19.63 -5.21 -2.64
CA VAL A 164 18.33 -5.68 -3.12
C VAL A 164 18.44 -7.16 -3.51
N SER A 165 17.53 -7.97 -2.98
CA SER A 165 17.38 -9.38 -3.36
C SER A 165 16.07 -9.58 -4.12
N LEU A 166 16.18 -10.11 -5.33
CA LEU A 166 15.05 -10.50 -6.17
C LEU A 166 14.80 -12.00 -6.04
N TYR A 167 13.55 -12.34 -5.79
CA TYR A 167 13.07 -13.70 -5.73
C TYR A 167 12.15 -13.99 -6.90
N ALA A 168 12.18 -15.23 -7.39
CA ALA A 168 11.20 -15.77 -8.32
C ALA A 168 10.79 -17.16 -7.82
N GLU A 169 9.49 -17.43 -7.75
CA GLU A 169 8.95 -18.72 -7.26
C GLU A 169 9.49 -19.07 -5.84
N GLY A 170 9.68 -18.05 -5.01
CA GLY A 170 10.21 -18.19 -3.65
C GLY A 170 11.72 -18.44 -3.53
N MET A 171 12.46 -18.48 -4.65
CA MET A 171 13.92 -18.65 -4.65
C MET A 171 14.63 -17.34 -4.98
N GLU A 172 15.72 -17.04 -4.27
CA GLU A 172 16.56 -15.89 -4.62
C GLU A 172 17.28 -16.15 -5.94
N VAL A 173 17.09 -15.25 -6.91
CA VAL A 173 17.63 -15.39 -8.27
C VAL A 173 18.63 -14.31 -8.64
N PHE A 174 18.65 -13.20 -7.89
CA PHE A 174 19.54 -12.08 -8.13
C PHE A 174 19.70 -11.23 -6.88
N GLU A 175 20.92 -10.75 -6.63
CA GLU A 175 21.24 -9.84 -5.54
C GLU A 175 22.15 -8.74 -6.09
N LYS A 176 21.86 -7.48 -5.73
CA LYS A 176 22.69 -6.34 -6.13
C LYS A 176 22.56 -5.17 -5.17
N THR A 177 23.70 -4.57 -4.82
CA THR A 177 23.73 -3.27 -4.16
C THR A 177 23.46 -2.15 -5.18
N LEU A 178 22.51 -1.27 -4.86
CA LEU A 178 22.16 -0.08 -5.63
C LEU A 178 22.44 1.19 -4.82
N LEU A 179 23.09 2.15 -5.44
CA LEU A 179 23.13 3.54 -4.99
C LEU A 179 21.86 4.29 -5.44
N PRO A 180 21.49 5.42 -4.81
CA PRO A 180 20.38 6.24 -5.27
C PRO A 180 20.49 6.60 -6.76
N GLY A 181 19.43 6.35 -7.51
CA GLY A 181 19.33 6.52 -8.97
C GLY A 181 19.85 5.34 -9.79
N GLU A 182 20.45 4.31 -9.19
CA GLU A 182 20.89 3.12 -9.90
C GLU A 182 19.76 2.11 -10.10
N SER A 183 19.91 1.31 -11.16
CA SER A 183 18.95 0.28 -11.52
C SER A 183 19.61 -1.03 -11.92
N PHE A 184 18.79 -2.08 -11.99
CA PHE A 184 19.11 -3.30 -12.70
C PHE A 184 17.87 -3.83 -13.42
N THR A 185 18.12 -4.63 -14.46
CA THR A 185 17.09 -5.42 -15.13
C THR A 185 17.49 -6.88 -15.07
N TRP A 186 16.55 -7.74 -14.68
CA TRP A 186 16.72 -9.18 -14.65
C TRP A 186 15.68 -9.87 -15.53
N ASN A 187 16.12 -10.79 -16.38
CA ASN A 187 15.28 -11.49 -17.37
C ASN A 187 15.69 -12.97 -17.47
N GLY A 188 16.01 -13.61 -16.34
CA GLY A 188 16.66 -14.92 -16.29
C GLY A 188 15.75 -16.15 -16.46
N ARG A 189 14.41 -15.99 -16.50
CA ARG A 189 13.47 -17.13 -16.55
C ARG A 189 13.29 -17.76 -17.93
N ASN A 190 13.69 -17.09 -19.00
CA ASN A 190 13.47 -17.53 -20.39
C ASN A 190 11.99 -17.75 -20.77
N ASP A 191 11.05 -17.18 -20.01
CA ASP A 191 9.59 -17.16 -20.29
C ASP A 191 9.13 -15.82 -20.89
N GLY A 192 10.09 -14.93 -21.20
CA GLY A 192 9.84 -13.58 -21.72
C GLY A 192 9.54 -12.54 -20.65
N SER A 193 9.48 -12.92 -19.38
CA SER A 193 9.34 -11.97 -18.27
C SER A 193 10.65 -11.24 -17.97
N ALA A 194 10.51 -10.04 -17.40
CA ALA A 194 11.63 -9.25 -16.93
C ALA A 194 11.22 -8.37 -15.76
N VAL A 195 12.13 -8.13 -14.82
CA VAL A 195 11.95 -7.21 -13.69
C VAL A 195 12.98 -6.10 -13.83
N ASN A 196 12.53 -4.85 -13.83
CA ASN A 196 13.38 -3.68 -13.76
C ASN A 196 13.18 -3.01 -12.40
N VAL A 197 14.26 -2.81 -11.65
CA VAL A 197 14.25 -2.19 -10.32
C VAL A 197 15.16 -0.99 -10.34
N THR A 198 14.65 0.16 -9.91
CA THR A 198 15.42 1.39 -9.70
C THR A 198 15.27 1.81 -8.25
N PHE A 199 16.38 2.02 -7.56
CA PHE A 199 16.37 2.62 -6.22
C PHE A 199 16.40 4.15 -6.36
N ILE A 200 15.41 4.84 -5.82
CA ILE A 200 15.35 6.31 -5.89
C ILE A 200 16.09 6.95 -4.73
N GLY A 201 15.85 6.45 -3.53
CA GLY A 201 16.38 6.98 -2.27
C GLY A 201 15.45 6.64 -1.11
N GLY A 202 15.76 7.12 0.08
CA GLY A 202 14.91 6.96 1.25
C GLY A 202 15.70 6.85 2.54
N GLU A 203 15.14 6.13 3.49
CA GLU A 203 15.67 5.99 4.84
C GLU A 203 16.15 4.56 5.11
N ALA A 204 17.06 4.44 6.07
CA ALA A 204 17.54 3.21 6.66
C ALA A 204 17.40 3.30 8.18
N SER A 205 17.30 2.14 8.84
CA SER A 205 17.33 2.12 10.30
C SER A 205 18.68 2.64 10.80
N SER A 206 18.69 3.59 11.73
CA SER A 206 19.93 4.05 12.34
C SER A 206 20.42 3.10 13.45
N ALA A 207 19.81 1.93 13.65
CA ALA A 207 20.14 1.03 14.75
C ALA A 207 21.59 0.53 14.71
N SER A 208 22.20 0.46 13.52
CA SER A 208 23.62 0.13 13.33
C SER A 208 24.56 1.33 13.50
N CYS A 209 24.03 2.55 13.68
CA CYS A 209 24.85 3.74 13.84
C CYS A 209 25.38 3.93 15.27
N PRO A 210 26.64 4.39 15.43
CA PRO A 210 27.21 4.65 16.75
C PRO A 210 26.36 5.66 17.54
N GLY A 211 25.96 5.28 18.75
CA GLY A 211 25.17 6.15 19.65
C GLY A 211 23.65 6.05 19.47
N SER A 212 23.17 5.23 18.54
CA SER A 212 21.73 4.97 18.33
C SER A 212 21.25 3.62 18.86
N GLU A 213 22.11 2.92 19.61
CA GLU A 213 21.78 1.62 20.21
C GLU A 213 20.57 1.73 21.15
N GLY A 214 19.54 0.91 20.90
CA GLY A 214 18.34 0.85 21.73
C GLY A 214 17.36 2.02 21.56
N ILE A 215 17.61 2.96 20.63
CA ILE A 215 16.63 3.98 20.26
C ILE A 215 15.60 3.34 19.33
N VAL A 216 14.34 3.45 19.72
CA VAL A 216 13.21 2.88 19.00
C VAL A 216 12.28 3.99 18.55
N GLY A 217 11.82 3.92 17.31
CA GLY A 217 11.10 5.01 16.66
C GLY A 217 10.52 4.58 15.32
N PRO A 218 10.14 5.55 14.46
CA PRO A 218 9.49 5.27 13.19
C PRO A 218 10.25 4.28 12.33
N GLN A 219 9.51 3.47 11.57
CA GLN A 219 10.09 2.60 10.55
C GLN A 219 10.71 3.42 9.42
N ALA A 220 11.87 2.97 8.94
CA ALA A 220 12.51 3.56 7.77
C ALA A 220 11.75 3.14 6.51
N VAL A 221 11.57 4.07 5.58
CA VAL A 221 10.87 3.85 4.31
C VAL A 221 11.83 4.14 3.15
N ALA A 222 11.91 3.23 2.18
CA ALA A 222 12.72 3.42 0.97
C ALA A 222 11.85 3.44 -0.29
N THR A 223 12.21 4.29 -1.25
CA THR A 223 11.46 4.47 -2.49
C THR A 223 12.14 3.78 -3.66
N PHE A 224 11.37 2.93 -4.34
CA PHE A 224 11.77 2.21 -5.54
C PHE A 224 10.81 2.49 -6.70
N ILE A 225 11.28 2.26 -7.91
CA ILE A 225 10.43 2.05 -9.09
C ILE A 225 10.69 0.62 -9.54
N VAL A 226 9.66 -0.22 -9.49
CA VAL A 226 9.69 -1.60 -9.95
C VAL A 226 8.73 -1.74 -11.11
N ALA A 227 9.21 -2.22 -12.24
CA ALA A 227 8.40 -2.53 -13.40
C ALA A 227 8.62 -3.99 -13.80
N VAL A 228 7.53 -4.73 -13.93
CA VAL A 228 7.54 -6.15 -14.26
C VAL A 228 6.88 -6.34 -15.62
N THR A 229 7.64 -6.87 -16.56
CA THR A 229 7.09 -7.44 -17.79
C THR A 229 6.57 -8.85 -17.47
N PRO A 230 5.26 -9.10 -17.61
CA PRO A 230 4.68 -10.41 -17.30
C PRO A 230 5.24 -11.53 -18.17
N PRO A 231 5.23 -12.79 -17.70
CA PRO A 231 5.53 -13.95 -18.54
C PRO A 231 4.65 -14.02 -19.80
N ILE A 232 5.20 -14.57 -20.88
CA ILE A 232 4.42 -14.78 -22.11
C ILE A 232 3.30 -15.79 -21.82
N GLY A 233 2.08 -15.44 -22.22
CA GLY A 233 0.89 -16.26 -21.98
C GLY A 233 0.26 -16.06 -20.60
N SER A 234 0.71 -15.08 -19.82
CA SER A 234 -0.05 -14.57 -18.69
C SER A 234 -1.30 -13.85 -19.20
N ASP A 235 -2.47 -14.45 -19.00
CA ASP A 235 -3.75 -13.79 -19.20
C ASP A 235 -3.98 -12.87 -18.00
N LEU A 236 -3.70 -11.58 -18.19
CA LEU A 236 -3.93 -10.54 -17.20
C LEU A 236 -5.12 -9.67 -17.60
N THR A 237 -5.98 -9.37 -16.63
CA THR A 237 -7.11 -8.45 -16.80
C THR A 237 -7.07 -7.35 -15.76
N VAL A 238 -7.77 -6.24 -16.02
CA VAL A 238 -7.96 -5.23 -14.98
C VAL A 238 -8.98 -5.77 -13.97
N PRO A 239 -8.71 -5.67 -12.64
CA PRO A 239 -9.66 -6.10 -11.62
C PRO A 239 -11.05 -5.51 -11.82
N GLU A 240 -12.08 -6.36 -11.77
CA GLU A 240 -13.46 -5.93 -11.95
C GLU A 240 -13.94 -5.25 -10.66
N THR A 241 -13.98 -3.92 -10.65
CA THR A 241 -14.57 -3.15 -9.55
C THR A 241 -16.07 -3.39 -9.55
N THR A 242 -16.62 -3.88 -8.44
CA THR A 242 -18.07 -4.03 -8.30
C THR A 242 -18.69 -2.63 -8.19
N ALA A 243 -19.05 -2.04 -9.32
CA ALA A 243 -19.76 -0.78 -9.34
C ALA A 243 -21.09 -0.94 -8.60
N THR A 244 -21.25 -0.27 -7.45
CA THR A 244 -22.57 -0.10 -6.84
C THR A 244 -23.45 0.62 -7.86
N PRO A 245 -24.62 0.07 -8.26
CA PRO A 245 -25.47 0.73 -9.23
C PRO A 245 -25.92 2.07 -8.63
N THR A 246 -25.51 3.16 -9.28
CA THR A 246 -26.06 4.49 -8.98
C THR A 246 -27.56 4.40 -9.22
N ALA A 247 -28.35 4.41 -8.14
CA ALA A 247 -29.79 4.53 -8.23
C ALA A 247 -30.09 5.82 -8.99
N ALA A 248 -30.63 5.69 -10.21
CA ALA A 248 -31.13 6.81 -10.98
C ALA A 248 -32.07 7.64 -10.08
N PRO A 249 -32.02 8.98 -10.10
CA PRO A 249 -32.94 9.80 -9.32
C PRO A 249 -34.36 9.49 -9.79
N GLY A 250 -35.06 8.68 -8.99
CA GLY A 250 -36.46 8.38 -9.21
C GLY A 250 -37.23 9.68 -9.16
N LEU A 251 -37.82 10.08 -10.28
CA LEU A 251 -38.90 11.05 -10.32
C LEU A 251 -39.95 10.60 -9.31
N LEU A 252 -40.03 11.30 -8.18
CA LEU A 252 -41.17 11.21 -7.28
C LEU A 252 -42.41 11.65 -8.06
N ALA A 253 -43.14 10.68 -8.59
CA ALA A 253 -44.49 10.86 -9.05
C ALA A 253 -45.32 11.34 -7.86
N LEU A 254 -45.69 12.62 -7.89
CA LEU A 254 -46.68 13.20 -6.99
C LEU A 254 -48.03 12.52 -7.26
N SER A 255 -48.33 11.43 -6.55
CA SER A 255 -49.69 10.92 -6.45
C SER A 255 -50.44 11.76 -5.41
N GLY A 256 -51.12 12.78 -5.91
CA GLY A 256 -52.02 13.63 -5.14
C GLY A 256 -53.17 12.81 -4.56
N VAL A 257 -53.23 12.73 -3.22
CA VAL A 257 -54.42 12.31 -2.49
C VAL A 257 -55.39 13.49 -2.48
N ALA A 258 -56.34 13.49 -3.42
CA ALA A 258 -57.49 14.39 -3.38
C ALA A 258 -58.57 13.79 -2.47
N ALA A 259 -58.75 14.37 -1.28
CA ALA A 259 -59.98 14.23 -0.52
C ALA A 259 -60.22 15.47 0.35
N LEU A 260 -61.43 16.03 0.19
CA LEU A 260 -62.16 16.93 1.09
C LEU A 260 -61.77 18.41 1.10
N ALA A 261 -62.43 19.20 0.24
CA ALA A 261 -62.99 20.49 0.66
C ALA A 261 -64.21 20.87 -0.20
N GLY A 262 -65.31 21.15 0.49
CA GLY A 262 -66.65 21.35 -0.04
C GLY A 262 -66.79 22.49 -1.06
N ALA A 263 -67.75 22.27 -1.95
CA ALA A 263 -68.27 23.20 -2.93
C ALA A 263 -68.78 24.51 -2.31
N VAL A 264 -68.38 25.65 -2.89
CA VAL A 264 -69.19 26.87 -2.92
C VAL A 264 -69.16 27.39 -4.35
N LEU A 265 -70.20 27.04 -5.12
CA LEU A 265 -70.44 27.54 -6.46
C LEU A 265 -71.30 28.82 -6.36
N LEU A 266 -70.66 29.98 -6.49
CA LEU A 266 -71.34 31.26 -6.72
C LEU A 266 -71.75 31.34 -8.19
N LEU A 267 -73.00 30.96 -8.48
CA LEU A 267 -73.65 31.29 -9.74
C LEU A 267 -74.18 32.74 -9.67
N ARG A 268 -73.59 33.58 -10.51
CA ARG A 268 -74.02 34.95 -10.78
C ARG A 268 -75.18 34.92 -11.79
N ARG A 269 -76.34 35.46 -11.43
CA ARG A 269 -77.35 36.01 -12.36
C ARG A 269 -78.12 37.12 -11.67
N GLY A 270 -78.04 38.33 -12.24
CA GLY A 270 -78.60 39.59 -11.73
C GLY A 270 -77.58 40.70 -11.89
#